data_AF-A4YKJ4-F1
#
_entry.id   AF-A4YKJ4-F1
#
_cell.length_a   1.000
_cell.length_b   1.000
_cell.length_c   1.000
_cell.angle_alpha   90.00
_cell.angle_beta   90.00
_cell.angle_gamma   90.00
#
_symmetry.space_group_name_H-M   'P 1'
#
loop_
_entity.id
_entity.type
_entity.pdbx_description
1 polymer ?
#
loop_
_entity_poly.entity_id
_entity_poly.type
_entity_poly.pdbx_seq_one_letter_code
_entity_poly.pdbx_strand_id
1 'polypeptide(L)'
;MPKSTGTMSDEVAAQVLQALRSGQTLFSICGGRPKNGERYPRITYYEPYRAYCAAKPEYAREANALLAKSTAAANARKGMSKSFKLRTHCLRGHALTLDNLYFKSTNGTRQCKACTLASIGRGGPVTKQQIEKVRRAVLTGMNISDITRSNGKRKPILSFAQLKRVRIECDNLNRFIIENVHSWRSRKALIGPMGIARLDGRMAQIIRLPRRADEIEIYEFRPGDFEWLYGLTPWTWPKFAREEIVGDLFLELSERLIHRDDIPGRVKFYVAKHNRDYPSVSHGDLRSPLSLDAPIFEDGNMTRADTIVRGLWD
;
A
#
# COMPACT_ATOMS: atom_id res chain seq x y z
N MET A 1 -53.93 18.16 11.85
CA MET A 1 -55.02 17.45 12.55
C MET A 1 -54.62 17.29 14.01
N PRO A 2 -55.41 17.81 14.97
CA PRO A 2 -55.16 17.60 16.39
C PRO A 2 -55.19 16.09 16.67
N LYS A 3 -54.12 15.57 17.26
CA LYS A 3 -54.06 14.16 17.67
C LYS A 3 -55.13 14.00 18.75
N SER A 4 -56.12 13.13 18.54
CA SER A 4 -57.10 12.82 19.58
C SER A 4 -56.33 12.45 20.85
N THR A 5 -56.46 13.23 21.90
CA THR A 5 -55.97 12.94 23.25
C THR A 5 -56.86 11.87 23.88
N GLY A 6 -57.04 10.76 23.16
CA GLY A 6 -57.86 9.65 23.60
C GLY A 6 -57.24 9.08 24.86
N THR A 7 -57.98 9.15 25.95
CA THR A 7 -57.69 8.42 27.18
C THR A 7 -57.73 6.92 26.85
N MET A 8 -56.74 6.17 27.34
CA MET A 8 -56.67 4.72 27.12
C MET A 8 -57.76 4.05 27.96
N SER A 9 -58.61 3.21 27.34
CA SER A 9 -59.62 2.42 28.06
C SER A 9 -58.99 1.23 28.78
N ASP A 10 -59.71 0.68 29.76
CA ASP A 10 -59.26 -0.49 30.55
C ASP A 10 -59.10 -1.74 29.68
N GLU A 11 -59.93 -1.90 28.65
CA GLU A 11 -59.81 -2.98 27.66
C GLU A 11 -58.50 -2.89 26.87
N VAL A 12 -58.16 -1.68 26.39
CA VAL A 12 -56.89 -1.43 25.68
C VAL A 12 -55.70 -1.65 26.61
N ALA A 13 -55.82 -1.26 27.89
CA ALA A 13 -54.81 -1.51 28.90
C ALA A 13 -54.57 -3.01 29.13
N ALA A 14 -55.64 -3.81 29.19
CA ALA A 14 -55.54 -5.27 29.29
C ALA A 14 -54.83 -5.89 28.08
N GLN A 15 -55.14 -5.42 26.86
CA GLN A 15 -54.44 -5.85 25.64
C GLN A 15 -52.94 -5.50 25.66
N VAL A 16 -52.58 -4.30 26.16
CA VAL A 16 -51.18 -3.90 26.33
C VAL A 16 -50.45 -4.82 27.31
N LEU A 17 -51.04 -5.13 28.47
CA LEU A 17 -50.43 -6.08 29.42
C LEU A 17 -50.27 -7.47 28.83
N GLN A 18 -51.28 -7.97 28.11
CA GLN A 18 -51.19 -9.27 27.42
C GLN A 18 -50.05 -9.29 26.39
N ALA A 19 -49.89 -8.21 25.61
CA ALA A 19 -48.80 -8.07 24.66
C ALA A 19 -47.42 -7.99 25.35
N LEU A 20 -47.33 -7.32 26.49
CA LEU A 20 -46.09 -7.30 27.30
C LEU A 20 -45.75 -8.68 27.88
N ARG A 21 -46.76 -9.43 28.35
CA ARG A 21 -46.60 -10.81 28.85
C ARG A 21 -46.16 -11.78 27.76
N SER A 22 -46.57 -11.58 26.51
CA SER A 22 -46.08 -12.35 25.35
C SER A 22 -44.68 -11.93 24.87
N GLY A 23 -44.02 -10.99 25.55
CA GLY A 23 -42.65 -10.58 25.28
C GLY A 23 -42.51 -9.49 24.21
N GLN A 24 -43.62 -8.86 23.79
CA GLN A 24 -43.55 -7.70 22.90
C GLN A 24 -42.93 -6.49 23.62
N THR A 25 -42.37 -5.56 22.84
CA THR A 25 -41.78 -4.33 23.37
C THR A 25 -42.79 -3.20 23.32
N LEU A 26 -42.64 -2.18 24.18
CA LEU A 26 -43.49 -0.99 24.10
C LEU A 26 -43.43 -0.33 22.71
N PHE A 27 -42.27 -0.37 22.05
CA PHE A 27 -42.10 0.17 20.70
C PHE A 27 -42.99 -0.54 19.67
N SER A 28 -43.11 -1.87 19.73
CA SER A 28 -43.99 -2.61 18.81
C SER A 28 -45.46 -2.36 19.11
N ILE A 29 -45.83 -2.35 20.40
CA ILE A 29 -47.21 -2.11 20.87
C ILE A 29 -47.69 -0.70 20.48
N CYS A 30 -46.82 0.31 20.58
CA CYS A 30 -47.14 1.69 20.27
C CYS A 30 -47.04 2.05 18.76
N GLY A 31 -46.92 1.05 17.88
CA GLY A 31 -46.90 1.26 16.43
C GLY A 31 -45.59 1.85 15.91
N GLY A 32 -44.47 1.56 16.57
CA GLY A 32 -43.14 1.88 16.08
C GLY A 32 -42.88 1.27 14.71
N ARG A 33 -42.04 1.92 13.91
CA ARG A 33 -41.62 1.41 12.60
C ARG A 33 -40.30 0.62 12.72
N PRO A 34 -40.30 -0.72 12.54
CA PRO A 34 -39.08 -1.50 12.35
C PRO A 34 -38.35 -1.07 11.07
N LYS A 35 -37.08 -1.49 10.96
CA LYS A 35 -36.19 -1.08 9.85
C LYS A 35 -36.65 -1.59 8.47
N ASN A 36 -37.47 -2.63 8.42
CA ASN A 36 -38.07 -3.16 7.18
C ASN A 36 -39.27 -2.31 6.69
N GLY A 37 -39.69 -1.27 7.41
CA GLY A 37 -40.69 -0.31 6.94
C GLY A 37 -42.16 -0.68 7.23
N GLU A 38 -42.46 -1.95 7.50
CA GLU A 38 -43.81 -2.42 7.87
C GLU A 38 -44.20 -1.93 9.26
N ARG A 39 -45.38 -1.30 9.41
CA ARG A 39 -45.85 -0.86 10.73
C ARG A 39 -46.37 -2.06 11.54
N TYR A 40 -45.95 -2.17 12.80
CA TYR A 40 -46.59 -3.09 13.74
C TYR A 40 -48.07 -2.72 13.94
N PRO A 41 -48.96 -3.71 14.17
CA PRO A 41 -50.33 -3.45 14.58
C PRO A 41 -50.29 -2.66 15.89
N ARG A 42 -50.78 -1.43 15.85
CA ARG A 42 -50.71 -0.50 16.98
C ARG A 42 -51.92 -0.71 17.89
N ILE A 43 -51.66 -1.12 19.13
CA ILE A 43 -52.70 -1.27 20.16
C ILE A 43 -53.04 0.09 20.77
N THR A 44 -52.03 0.91 21.08
CA THR A 44 -52.21 2.25 21.67
C THR A 44 -51.12 3.23 21.22
N TYR A 45 -51.23 4.49 21.58
CA TYR A 45 -50.13 5.47 21.43
C TYR A 45 -49.34 5.59 22.74
N TYR A 46 -48.12 6.10 22.65
CA TYR A 46 -47.25 6.26 23.83
C TYR A 46 -47.81 7.23 24.87
N GLU A 47 -48.37 8.37 24.43
CA GLU A 47 -48.91 9.38 25.37
C GLU A 47 -50.12 8.88 26.17
N PRO A 48 -51.16 8.26 25.57
CA PRO A 48 -52.25 7.61 26.31
C PRO A 48 -51.77 6.53 27.29
N TYR A 49 -50.80 5.69 26.89
CA TYR A 49 -50.21 4.69 27.77
C TYR A 49 -49.53 5.33 28.99
N ARG A 50 -48.74 6.39 28.76
CA ARG A 50 -48.04 7.12 29.82
C ARG A 50 -49.01 7.79 30.79
N ALA A 51 -50.04 8.46 30.26
CA ALA A 51 -51.09 9.08 31.06
C ALA A 51 -51.84 8.05 31.90
N TYR A 52 -52.17 6.89 31.32
CA TYR A 52 -52.84 5.80 32.03
C TYR A 52 -51.97 5.20 33.15
N CYS A 53 -50.67 5.01 32.90
CA CYS A 53 -49.74 4.55 33.94
C CYS A 53 -49.62 5.56 35.09
N ALA A 54 -49.69 6.86 34.81
CA ALA A 54 -49.69 7.88 35.86
C ALA A 54 -50.99 7.86 36.69
N ALA A 55 -52.13 7.60 36.06
CA ALA A 55 -53.43 7.52 36.72
C ALA A 55 -53.63 6.21 37.52
N LYS A 56 -53.01 5.09 37.11
CA LYS A 56 -53.16 3.78 37.74
C LYS A 56 -51.79 3.18 38.14
N PRO A 57 -51.28 3.48 39.36
CA PRO A 57 -49.95 3.03 39.81
C PRO A 57 -49.78 1.50 39.86
N GLU A 58 -50.82 0.75 40.20
CA GLU A 58 -50.76 -0.71 40.25
C GLU A 58 -50.49 -1.32 38.87
N TYR A 59 -51.19 -0.84 37.85
CA TYR A 59 -50.97 -1.20 36.45
C TYR A 59 -49.55 -0.84 36.01
N ALA A 60 -49.09 0.37 36.35
CA ALA A 60 -47.75 0.83 36.00
C ALA A 60 -46.66 -0.07 36.60
N ARG A 61 -46.83 -0.50 37.86
CA ARG A 61 -45.88 -1.43 38.52
C ARG A 61 -45.76 -2.74 37.76
N GLU A 62 -46.88 -3.34 37.36
CA GLU A 62 -46.87 -4.59 36.59
C GLU A 62 -46.26 -4.40 35.19
N ALA A 63 -46.73 -3.38 34.45
CA ALA A 63 -46.26 -3.09 33.10
C ALA A 63 -44.75 -2.79 33.09
N ASN A 64 -44.24 -2.01 34.04
CA ASN A 64 -42.82 -1.70 34.17
C ASN A 64 -41.98 -2.93 34.48
N ALA A 65 -42.46 -3.86 35.31
CA ALA A 65 -41.76 -5.11 35.59
C ALA A 65 -41.62 -5.99 34.33
N LEU A 66 -42.68 -6.06 33.50
CA LEU A 66 -42.64 -6.77 32.22
C LEU A 66 -41.72 -6.08 31.20
N LEU A 67 -41.75 -4.75 31.13
CA LEU A 67 -40.86 -3.97 30.27
C LEU A 67 -39.39 -4.14 30.65
N ALA A 68 -39.07 -4.18 31.94
CA ALA A 68 -37.70 -4.45 32.40
C ALA A 68 -37.21 -5.82 31.92
N LYS A 69 -38.05 -6.86 32.02
CA LYS A 69 -37.75 -8.21 31.51
C LYS A 69 -37.57 -8.22 29.99
N SER A 70 -38.46 -7.60 29.23
CA SER A 70 -38.36 -7.59 27.76
C SER A 70 -37.17 -6.77 27.27
N THR A 71 -36.85 -5.67 27.97
CA THR A 71 -35.66 -4.84 27.71
C THR A 71 -34.38 -5.61 27.98
N ALA A 72 -34.30 -6.35 29.10
CA ALA A 72 -33.16 -7.22 29.40
C ALA A 72 -32.98 -8.30 28.31
N ALA A 73 -34.05 -8.97 27.90
CA ALA A 73 -34.01 -9.97 26.83
C ALA A 73 -33.63 -9.36 25.46
N ALA A 74 -34.13 -8.17 25.13
CA ALA A 74 -33.75 -7.45 23.92
C ALA A 74 -32.27 -7.02 23.93
N ASN A 75 -31.76 -6.57 25.08
CA ASN A 75 -30.35 -6.21 25.23
C ASN A 75 -29.43 -7.44 25.15
N ALA A 76 -29.83 -8.57 25.72
CA ALA A 76 -29.12 -9.84 25.54
C ALA A 76 -29.00 -10.22 24.04
N ARG A 77 -30.08 -10.07 23.27
CA ARG A 77 -30.08 -10.30 21.80
C ARG A 77 -29.19 -9.31 21.03
N LYS A 78 -29.15 -8.04 21.43
CA LYS A 78 -28.26 -7.03 20.83
C LYS A 78 -26.78 -7.38 21.04
N GLY A 79 -26.43 -8.00 22.16
CA GLY A 79 -25.08 -8.48 22.44
C GLY A 79 -24.67 -9.66 21.55
N MET A 80 -25.56 -10.63 21.35
CA MET A 80 -25.26 -11.84 20.57
C MET A 80 -25.03 -11.56 19.08
N SER A 81 -25.88 -10.76 18.44
CA SER A 81 -25.75 -10.40 17.01
C SER A 81 -24.55 -9.49 16.70
N LYS A 82 -24.08 -8.73 17.69
CA LYS A 82 -22.89 -7.88 17.59
C LYS A 82 -21.60 -8.61 17.95
N SER A 83 -21.69 -9.73 18.68
CA SER A 83 -20.53 -10.54 18.99
C SER A 83 -19.98 -11.14 17.71
N PHE A 84 -18.84 -10.61 17.26
CA PHE A 84 -18.05 -11.20 16.17
C PHE A 84 -17.70 -12.67 16.43
N LYS A 85 -17.89 -13.19 17.66
CA LYS A 85 -17.71 -14.61 17.99
C LYS A 85 -18.68 -15.52 17.22
N LEU A 86 -19.93 -15.09 17.01
CA LEU A 86 -20.96 -15.93 16.37
C LEU A 86 -21.10 -15.71 14.86
N ARG A 87 -20.34 -14.77 14.28
CA ARG A 87 -20.41 -14.50 12.84
C ARG A 87 -19.65 -15.57 12.07
N THR A 88 -20.33 -16.18 11.10
CA THR A 88 -19.74 -17.12 10.12
C THR A 88 -19.15 -16.38 8.92
N HIS A 89 -19.60 -15.14 8.65
CA HIS A 89 -19.16 -14.32 7.53
C HIS A 89 -18.85 -12.88 7.97
N CYS A 90 -17.93 -12.22 7.28
CA CYS A 90 -17.66 -10.80 7.48
C CYS A 90 -18.72 -9.92 6.79
N LEU A 91 -18.68 -8.61 7.03
CA LEU A 91 -19.59 -7.63 6.41
C LEU A 91 -19.56 -7.62 4.87
N ARG A 92 -18.51 -8.14 4.24
CA ARG A 92 -18.36 -8.26 2.78
C ARG A 92 -18.65 -9.66 2.25
N GLY A 93 -19.19 -10.55 3.09
CA GLY A 93 -19.55 -11.91 2.68
C GLY A 93 -18.41 -12.93 2.68
N HIS A 94 -17.17 -12.57 3.06
CA HIS A 94 -16.11 -13.58 3.17
C HIS A 94 -16.34 -14.48 4.40
N ALA A 95 -16.25 -15.79 4.21
CA ALA A 95 -16.32 -16.77 5.29
C ALA A 95 -15.21 -16.53 6.32
N LEU A 96 -15.54 -16.59 7.61
CA LEU A 96 -14.63 -16.43 8.75
C LEU A 96 -14.11 -17.78 9.24
N THR A 97 -13.58 -18.58 8.30
CA THR A 97 -12.85 -19.82 8.59
C THR A 97 -11.53 -19.54 9.30
N LEU A 98 -10.89 -20.55 9.90
CA LEU A 98 -9.60 -20.40 10.58
C LEU A 98 -8.54 -19.75 9.66
N ASP A 99 -8.54 -20.09 8.36
CA ASP A 99 -7.57 -19.55 7.39
C ASP A 99 -7.80 -18.07 7.02
N ASN A 100 -9.06 -17.64 7.01
CA ASN A 100 -9.45 -16.28 6.65
C ASN A 100 -9.74 -15.39 7.87
N LEU A 101 -9.44 -15.89 9.06
CA LEU A 101 -9.61 -15.20 10.32
C LEU A 101 -8.25 -14.77 10.88
N TYR A 102 -8.17 -13.53 11.34
CA TYR A 102 -7.01 -13.02 12.06
C TYR A 102 -7.47 -12.27 13.30
N PHE A 103 -6.71 -12.39 14.40
CA PHE A 103 -6.98 -11.67 15.65
C PHE A 103 -6.01 -10.51 15.78
N LYS A 104 -6.54 -9.30 15.89
CA LYS A 104 -5.71 -8.10 16.08
C LYS A 104 -5.09 -8.14 17.48
N SER A 105 -3.77 -8.20 17.58
CA SER A 105 -3.02 -8.30 18.84
C SER A 105 -3.40 -7.23 19.87
N THR A 106 -3.71 -6.01 19.42
CA THR A 106 -3.99 -4.87 20.32
C THR A 106 -5.26 -5.01 21.16
N ASN A 107 -6.28 -5.75 20.68
CA ASN A 107 -7.60 -5.78 21.31
C ASN A 107 -8.33 -7.13 21.18
N GLY A 108 -7.66 -8.16 20.64
CA GLY A 108 -8.24 -9.49 20.43
C GLY A 108 -9.41 -9.51 19.43
N THR A 109 -9.67 -8.44 18.68
CA THR A 109 -10.81 -8.41 17.75
C THR A 109 -10.56 -9.29 16.52
N ARG A 110 -11.56 -10.11 16.17
CA ARG A 110 -11.61 -10.90 14.93
C ARG A 110 -11.71 -9.98 13.72
N GLN A 111 -10.81 -10.14 12.77
CA GLN A 111 -10.87 -9.50 11.46
C GLN A 111 -10.80 -10.53 10.34
N CYS A 112 -11.44 -10.21 9.22
CA CYS A 112 -11.33 -11.01 8.01
C CYS A 112 -9.99 -10.71 7.31
N LYS A 113 -9.14 -11.73 7.19
CA LYS A 113 -7.81 -11.65 6.57
C LYS A 113 -7.89 -11.11 5.14
N ALA A 114 -8.82 -11.61 4.33
CA ALA A 114 -9.05 -11.10 2.97
C ALA A 114 -9.43 -9.61 2.94
N CYS A 115 -10.31 -9.17 3.83
CA CYS A 115 -10.67 -7.75 3.94
C CYS A 115 -9.48 -6.88 4.36
N THR A 116 -8.66 -7.38 5.29
CA THR A 116 -7.47 -6.69 5.78
C THR A 116 -6.41 -6.61 4.69
N LEU A 117 -6.12 -7.70 3.98
CA LEU A 117 -5.21 -7.71 2.83
C LEU A 117 -5.68 -6.77 1.71
N ALA A 118 -6.97 -6.80 1.37
CA ALA A 118 -7.55 -5.87 0.41
C ALA A 118 -7.50 -4.41 0.89
N SER A 119 -7.53 -4.18 2.20
CA SER A 119 -7.36 -2.84 2.79
C SER A 119 -5.90 -2.40 2.79
N ILE A 120 -4.95 -3.29 3.04
CA ILE A 120 -3.50 -3.03 2.97
C ILE A 120 -3.10 -2.74 1.52
N GLY A 121 -3.56 -3.57 0.58
CA GLY A 121 -3.29 -3.43 -0.85
C GLY A 121 -3.91 -2.17 -1.44
N ARG A 122 -5.08 -1.74 -0.94
CA ARG A 122 -5.60 -0.40 -1.26
C ARG A 122 -4.80 0.69 -0.55
N GLY A 123 -4.45 0.51 0.72
CA GLY A 123 -4.01 1.60 1.58
C GLY A 123 -5.15 2.57 1.91
N GLY A 124 -5.02 3.30 3.01
CA GLY A 124 -6.03 4.24 3.49
C GLY A 124 -6.28 5.43 2.53
N PRO A 125 -7.35 6.21 2.74
CA PRO A 125 -7.57 7.44 1.98
C PRO A 125 -6.39 8.40 2.16
N VAL A 126 -5.98 9.07 1.09
CA VAL A 126 -4.86 10.03 1.11
C VAL A 126 -5.42 11.42 1.35
N THR A 127 -4.88 12.11 2.36
CA THR A 127 -5.31 13.48 2.69
C THR A 127 -4.60 14.52 1.82
N LYS A 128 -5.22 15.70 1.63
CA LYS A 128 -4.60 16.82 0.89
C LYS A 128 -3.24 17.22 1.51
N GLN A 129 -3.12 17.18 2.82
CA GLN A 129 -1.86 17.46 3.53
C GLN A 129 -0.76 16.44 3.19
N GLN A 130 -1.11 15.17 3.02
CA GLN A 130 -0.13 14.17 2.60
C GLN A 130 0.35 14.40 1.16
N ILE A 131 -0.55 14.80 0.26
CA ILE A 131 -0.18 15.18 -1.12
C ILE A 131 0.82 16.33 -1.11
N GLU A 132 0.57 17.36 -0.30
CA GLU A 132 1.48 18.50 -0.18
C GLU A 132 2.85 18.10 0.41
N LYS A 133 2.85 17.19 1.41
CA LYS A 133 4.10 16.61 1.94
C LYS A 133 4.88 15.85 0.87
N VAL A 134 4.20 15.13 -0.03
CA VAL A 134 4.85 14.46 -1.17
C VAL A 134 5.46 15.48 -2.12
N ARG A 135 4.73 16.54 -2.47
CA ARG A 135 5.25 17.61 -3.36
C ARG A 135 6.54 18.20 -2.78
N ARG A 136 6.50 18.59 -1.51
CA ARG A 136 7.68 19.12 -0.80
C ARG A 136 8.83 18.11 -0.76
N ALA A 137 8.55 16.84 -0.46
CA ALA A 137 9.55 15.79 -0.41
C ALA A 137 10.27 15.60 -1.76
N VAL A 138 9.51 15.62 -2.86
CA VAL A 138 10.09 15.52 -4.21
C VAL A 138 10.96 16.74 -4.52
N LEU A 139 10.51 17.96 -4.22
CA LEU A 139 11.32 19.18 -4.41
C LEU A 139 12.61 19.19 -3.59
N THR A 140 12.60 18.61 -2.40
CA THR A 140 13.81 18.45 -1.57
C THR A 140 14.75 17.34 -2.05
N GLY A 141 14.44 16.68 -3.17
CA GLY A 141 15.27 15.62 -3.73
C GLY A 141 15.10 14.25 -3.10
N MET A 142 14.07 14.03 -2.26
CA MET A 142 13.80 12.70 -1.71
C MET A 142 13.42 11.72 -2.82
N ASN A 143 14.00 10.53 -2.75
CA ASN A 143 13.65 9.47 -3.68
C ASN A 143 12.25 8.90 -3.36
N ILE A 144 11.65 8.19 -4.32
CA ILE A 144 10.31 7.62 -4.13
C ILE A 144 10.28 6.55 -3.03
N SER A 145 11.38 5.81 -2.83
CA SER A 145 11.48 4.85 -1.73
C SER A 145 11.41 5.53 -0.36
N ASP A 146 12.01 6.69 -0.15
CA ASP A 146 11.99 7.43 1.11
C ASP A 146 10.62 8.02 1.39
N ILE A 147 9.87 8.35 0.33
CA ILE A 147 8.48 8.79 0.43
C ILE A 147 7.57 7.63 0.80
N THR A 148 7.83 6.42 0.29
CA THR A 148 6.89 5.29 0.30
C THR A 148 7.22 4.16 1.27
N ARG A 149 8.47 4.04 1.73
CA ARG A 149 8.95 3.00 2.64
C ARG A 149 9.47 3.62 3.93
N SER A 150 9.35 2.88 5.02
CA SER A 150 9.99 3.24 6.28
C SER A 150 11.49 2.93 6.18
N ASN A 151 12.33 3.83 6.68
CA ASN A 151 13.78 3.60 6.81
C ASN A 151 14.21 3.49 8.29
N GLY A 152 13.29 3.11 9.18
CA GLY A 152 13.51 2.97 10.62
C GLY A 152 13.51 4.30 11.37
N LYS A 153 14.22 5.32 10.85
CA LYS A 153 14.26 6.67 11.44
C LYS A 153 13.04 7.51 11.12
N ARG A 154 12.41 7.27 9.96
CA ARG A 154 11.29 8.06 9.46
C ARG A 154 10.14 7.17 9.01
N LYS A 155 8.93 7.58 9.36
CA LYS A 155 7.70 6.99 8.85
C LYS A 155 7.46 7.44 7.40
N PRO A 156 7.00 6.54 6.51
CA PRO A 156 6.67 6.92 5.14
C PRO A 156 5.55 7.96 5.12
N ILE A 157 5.55 8.85 4.13
CA ILE A 157 4.49 9.84 3.96
C ILE A 157 3.21 9.14 3.50
N LEU A 158 3.36 8.20 2.57
CA LEU A 158 2.33 7.36 1.96
C LEU A 158 2.85 5.93 1.83
N SER A 159 1.98 4.94 1.72
CA SER A 159 2.38 3.65 1.13
C SER A 159 2.55 3.77 -0.39
N PHE A 160 3.29 2.84 -1.01
CA PHE A 160 3.44 2.79 -2.46
C PHE A 160 2.09 2.63 -3.18
N ALA A 161 1.17 1.83 -2.64
CA ALA A 161 -0.17 1.65 -3.18
C ALA A 161 -1.03 2.93 -3.10
N GLN A 162 -0.87 3.72 -2.04
CA GLN A 162 -1.51 5.04 -1.93
C GLN A 162 -0.96 6.02 -2.95
N LEU A 163 0.37 6.13 -3.06
CA LEU A 163 0.99 6.99 -4.07
C LEU A 163 0.58 6.56 -5.48
N LYS A 164 0.51 5.25 -5.72
CA LYS A 164 0.01 4.66 -6.97
C LYS A 164 -1.39 5.16 -7.31
N ARG A 165 -2.34 5.00 -6.40
CA ARG A 165 -3.72 5.42 -6.60
C ARG A 165 -3.83 6.94 -6.85
N VAL A 166 -3.18 7.75 -6.02
CA VAL A 166 -3.27 9.22 -6.16
C VAL A 166 -2.65 9.71 -7.47
N ARG A 167 -1.60 9.06 -7.96
CA ARG A 167 -1.05 9.37 -9.29
C ARG A 167 -2.02 9.06 -10.43
N ILE A 168 -2.90 8.06 -10.29
CA ILE A 168 -3.97 7.77 -11.26
C ILE A 168 -5.08 8.82 -11.16
N GLU A 169 -5.47 9.18 -9.94
CA GLU A 169 -6.59 10.07 -9.67
C GLU A 169 -6.26 11.55 -9.88
N CYS A 170 -4.99 11.94 -9.76
CA CYS A 170 -4.52 13.32 -9.82
C CYS A 170 -3.38 13.48 -10.85
N ASP A 171 -3.74 13.74 -12.10
CA ASP A 171 -2.76 13.87 -13.21
C ASP A 171 -1.72 14.97 -12.96
N ASN A 172 -2.15 16.10 -12.38
CA ASN A 172 -1.26 17.21 -12.03
C ASN A 172 -0.17 16.82 -11.01
N LEU A 173 -0.47 15.93 -10.07
CA LEU A 173 0.53 15.42 -9.12
C LEU A 173 1.44 14.42 -9.82
N ASN A 174 0.89 13.55 -10.67
CA ASN A 174 1.68 12.59 -11.42
C ASN A 174 2.73 13.27 -12.30
N ARG A 175 2.31 14.26 -13.09
CA ARG A 175 3.20 15.08 -13.93
C ARG A 175 4.29 15.75 -13.10
N PHE A 176 3.89 16.43 -12.02
CA PHE A 176 4.82 17.08 -11.09
C PHE A 176 5.89 16.12 -10.55
N ILE A 177 5.49 14.91 -10.12
CA ILE A 177 6.44 13.92 -9.59
C ILE A 177 7.40 13.45 -10.69
N ILE A 178 6.92 13.18 -11.90
CA ILE A 178 7.78 12.72 -13.01
C ILE A 178 8.83 13.78 -13.37
N GLU A 179 8.43 15.04 -13.44
CA GLU A 179 9.29 16.18 -13.80
C GLU A 179 10.34 16.47 -12.71
N ASN A 180 9.98 16.37 -11.44
CA ASN A 180 10.82 16.83 -10.32
C ASN A 180 11.59 15.69 -9.62
N VAL A 181 11.40 14.43 -9.98
CA VAL A 181 12.21 13.33 -9.43
C VAL A 181 13.60 13.34 -10.05
N HIS A 182 14.62 13.61 -9.21
CA HIS A 182 16.03 13.68 -9.62
C HIS A 182 16.67 12.30 -9.83
N SER A 183 16.24 11.28 -9.09
CA SER A 183 16.83 9.94 -9.19
C SER A 183 16.39 9.25 -10.47
N TRP A 184 17.34 8.98 -11.38
CA TRP A 184 17.09 8.19 -12.61
C TRP A 184 16.40 6.85 -12.33
N ARG A 185 16.83 6.12 -11.28
CA ARG A 185 16.19 4.85 -10.89
C ARG A 185 14.72 5.04 -10.50
N SER A 186 14.43 6.09 -9.73
CA SER A 186 13.05 6.42 -9.34
C SER A 186 12.24 6.83 -10.58
N ARG A 187 12.78 7.69 -11.44
CA ARG A 187 12.15 8.10 -12.70
C ARG A 187 11.82 6.90 -13.59
N LYS A 188 12.78 5.98 -13.80
CA LYS A 188 12.57 4.74 -14.56
C LYS A 188 11.49 3.85 -13.94
N ALA A 189 11.46 3.70 -12.61
CA ALA A 189 10.43 2.93 -11.92
C ALA A 189 9.03 3.56 -12.04
N LEU A 190 8.94 4.89 -12.09
CA LEU A 190 7.68 5.62 -12.23
C LEU A 190 7.10 5.54 -13.65
N ILE A 191 7.95 5.35 -14.66
CA ILE A 191 7.64 5.39 -16.11
C ILE A 191 7.59 3.99 -16.75
N GLY A 192 8.25 2.99 -16.16
CA GLY A 192 8.28 1.63 -16.71
C GLY A 192 6.90 0.96 -16.78
N PRO A 193 6.80 -0.23 -17.38
CA PRO A 193 5.53 -0.97 -17.54
C PRO A 193 4.85 -1.35 -16.19
N MET A 194 5.62 -1.37 -15.11
CA MET A 194 5.13 -1.51 -13.73
C MET A 194 4.73 -0.17 -13.09
N GLY A 195 5.16 0.93 -13.71
CA GLY A 195 4.82 2.31 -13.41
C GLY A 195 3.43 2.65 -13.94
N ILE A 196 2.76 3.50 -13.19
CA ILE A 196 1.32 3.81 -13.30
C ILE A 196 0.96 4.71 -14.47
N ALA A 197 1.97 5.26 -15.14
CA ALA A 197 1.72 6.26 -16.14
C ALA A 197 1.24 5.60 -17.45
N ARG A 198 -0.06 5.67 -17.71
CA ARG A 198 -0.50 5.97 -19.09
C ARG A 198 -0.07 7.41 -19.34
N LEU A 199 1.17 7.60 -19.77
CA LEU A 199 1.52 8.85 -20.45
C LEU A 199 0.74 8.80 -21.76
N ASP A 200 -0.32 9.61 -21.87
CA ASP A 200 -1.01 9.78 -23.14
C ASP A 200 0.03 10.07 -24.24
N GLY A 201 -0.17 9.48 -25.42
CA GLY A 201 0.85 9.12 -26.41
C GLY A 201 1.87 10.19 -26.82
N ARG A 202 1.67 11.47 -26.49
CA ARG A 202 2.68 12.53 -26.64
C ARG A 202 3.80 12.47 -25.60
N MET A 203 3.53 12.10 -24.35
CA MET A 203 4.56 12.08 -23.31
C MET A 203 5.34 10.75 -23.24
N ALA A 204 4.76 9.65 -23.73
CA ALA A 204 5.50 8.41 -23.95
C ALA A 204 6.62 8.60 -24.99
N GLN A 205 6.42 9.51 -25.96
CA GLN A 205 7.45 9.93 -26.92
C GLN A 205 8.50 10.82 -26.26
N ILE A 206 8.11 11.79 -25.42
CA ILE A 206 9.06 12.75 -24.82
C ILE A 206 10.07 12.08 -23.86
N ILE A 207 9.74 10.94 -23.25
CA ILE A 207 10.60 10.31 -22.23
C ILE A 207 11.31 9.02 -22.73
N ARG A 208 11.10 8.68 -24.01
CA ARG A 208 11.86 7.67 -24.77
C ARG A 208 12.36 8.25 -26.09
N LEU A 209 12.91 9.44 -26.05
CA LEU A 209 13.94 9.75 -27.03
C LEU A 209 15.26 9.62 -26.26
N PRO A 210 16.07 8.55 -26.47
CA PRO A 210 17.46 8.86 -26.82
C PRO A 210 17.39 10.10 -27.71
N ARG A 211 18.18 11.16 -27.45
CA ARG A 211 18.26 12.28 -28.39
C ARG A 211 18.18 11.67 -29.77
N ARG A 212 17.15 12.09 -30.52
CA ARG A 212 16.80 11.44 -31.79
C ARG A 212 18.12 11.33 -32.55
N ALA A 213 18.45 10.20 -33.19
CA ALA A 213 19.79 10.06 -33.79
C ALA A 213 20.12 11.27 -34.69
N ASP A 214 19.10 11.88 -35.31
CA ASP A 214 19.13 13.16 -36.03
C ASP A 214 19.48 14.42 -35.20
N GLU A 215 19.21 14.46 -33.89
CA GLU A 215 19.52 15.56 -32.95
C GLU A 215 20.92 15.51 -32.34
N ILE A 216 21.60 14.35 -32.37
CA ILE A 216 23.03 14.26 -32.01
C ILE A 216 23.83 14.59 -33.26
N GLU A 217 24.70 15.60 -33.17
CA GLU A 217 25.64 15.93 -34.24
C GLU A 217 26.49 14.70 -34.59
N ILE A 218 26.83 14.53 -35.88
CA ILE A 218 27.74 13.46 -36.30
C ILE A 218 29.03 13.66 -35.52
N TYR A 219 29.41 12.64 -34.77
CA TYR A 219 30.65 12.68 -34.05
C TYR A 219 31.84 12.66 -35.03
N GLU A 220 32.58 13.77 -35.09
CA GLU A 220 33.82 13.84 -35.85
C GLU A 220 34.98 13.34 -34.98
N PHE A 221 35.63 12.28 -35.45
CA PHE A 221 36.78 11.70 -34.76
C PHE A 221 37.96 12.66 -34.75
N ARG A 222 38.50 12.91 -33.55
CA ARG A 222 39.68 13.74 -33.35
C ARG A 222 40.92 12.85 -33.13
N PRO A 223 42.11 13.27 -33.60
CA PRO A 223 43.36 12.62 -33.20
C PRO A 223 43.47 12.58 -31.67
N GLY A 224 43.76 11.40 -31.10
CA GLY A 224 43.83 11.20 -29.64
C GLY A 224 42.55 10.66 -28.99
N ASP A 225 41.44 10.54 -29.73
CA ASP A 225 40.18 10.05 -29.17
C ASP A 225 40.27 8.58 -28.72
N PHE A 226 41.00 7.75 -29.46
CA PHE A 226 41.20 6.36 -29.07
C PHE A 226 41.93 6.27 -27.74
N GLU A 227 43.01 7.02 -27.57
CA GLU A 227 43.83 7.07 -26.35
C GLU A 227 43.03 7.64 -25.18
N TRP A 228 42.20 8.65 -25.42
CA TRP A 228 41.29 9.19 -24.42
C TRP A 228 40.27 8.15 -23.95
N LEU A 229 39.56 7.49 -24.87
CA LEU A 229 38.58 6.45 -24.56
C LEU A 229 39.23 5.25 -23.87
N TYR A 230 40.38 4.82 -24.37
CA TYR A 230 41.17 3.74 -23.79
C TYR A 230 41.62 4.10 -22.37
N GLY A 231 42.00 5.36 -22.12
CA GLY A 231 42.34 5.88 -20.80
C GLY A 231 41.17 5.89 -19.79
N LEU A 232 39.92 5.92 -20.27
CA LEU A 232 38.74 5.84 -19.40
C LEU A 232 38.42 4.40 -18.95
N THR A 233 38.93 3.39 -19.64
CA THR A 233 38.72 1.98 -19.28
C THR A 233 39.65 1.56 -18.13
N PRO A 234 39.26 0.56 -17.30
CA PRO A 234 40.09 0.10 -16.18
C PRO A 234 41.48 -0.35 -16.64
N TRP A 235 42.53 0.23 -16.05
CA TRP A 235 43.91 -0.05 -16.47
C TRP A 235 44.38 -1.48 -16.17
N THR A 236 43.76 -2.13 -15.19
CA THR A 236 44.06 -3.51 -14.77
C THR A 236 43.55 -4.57 -15.73
N TRP A 237 42.74 -4.21 -16.72
CA TRP A 237 42.12 -5.16 -17.64
C TRP A 237 43.05 -5.54 -18.80
N PRO A 238 42.90 -6.76 -19.33
CA PRO A 238 43.60 -7.16 -20.55
C PRO A 238 43.34 -6.19 -21.69
N LYS A 239 44.36 -5.95 -22.52
CA LYS A 239 44.30 -5.04 -23.67
C LYS A 239 43.05 -5.29 -24.55
N PHE A 240 42.77 -6.56 -24.88
CA PHE A 240 41.64 -6.92 -25.75
C PHE A 240 40.28 -6.47 -25.19
N ALA A 241 40.05 -6.61 -23.87
CA ALA A 241 38.78 -6.25 -23.24
C ALA A 241 38.57 -4.73 -23.21
N ARG A 242 39.67 -3.99 -23.06
CA ARG A 242 39.66 -2.53 -23.14
C ARG A 242 39.39 -2.06 -24.56
N GLU A 243 40.03 -2.67 -25.55
CA GLU A 243 39.81 -2.39 -26.98
C GLU A 243 38.37 -2.70 -27.42
N GLU A 244 37.76 -3.78 -26.90
CA GLU A 244 36.35 -4.12 -27.16
C GLU A 244 35.41 -3.01 -26.66
N ILE A 245 35.59 -2.54 -25.42
CA ILE A 245 34.78 -1.43 -24.87
C ILE A 245 34.97 -0.15 -25.69
N VAL A 246 36.22 0.16 -26.08
CA VAL A 246 36.50 1.33 -26.91
C VAL A 246 35.80 1.18 -28.26
N GLY A 247 35.89 0.03 -28.92
CA GLY A 247 35.18 -0.26 -30.17
C GLY A 247 33.66 -0.07 -30.08
N ASP A 248 33.04 -0.60 -29.02
CA ASP A 248 31.61 -0.41 -28.76
C ASP A 248 31.24 1.07 -28.57
N LEU A 249 32.06 1.84 -27.86
CA LEU A 249 31.84 3.29 -27.68
C LEU A 249 32.00 4.06 -29.00
N PHE A 250 32.97 3.66 -29.84
CA PHE A 250 33.16 4.23 -31.17
C PHE A 250 31.91 4.01 -32.05
N LEU A 251 31.38 2.78 -32.04
CA LEU A 251 30.14 2.46 -32.76
C LEU A 251 28.98 3.31 -32.26
N GLU A 252 28.77 3.40 -30.95
CA GLU A 252 27.69 4.21 -30.37
C GLU A 252 27.80 5.71 -30.67
N LEU A 253 29.02 6.26 -30.74
CA LEU A 253 29.23 7.64 -31.15
C LEU A 253 28.92 7.84 -32.64
N SER A 254 29.34 6.90 -33.50
CA SER A 254 29.12 6.96 -34.94
C SER A 254 27.65 6.78 -35.32
N GLU A 255 26.93 5.92 -34.59
CA GLU A 255 25.50 5.67 -34.74
C GLU A 255 24.63 6.72 -34.03
N ARG A 256 25.26 7.72 -33.41
CA ARG A 256 24.59 8.82 -32.73
C ARG A 256 23.67 8.34 -31.59
N LEU A 257 24.12 7.31 -30.86
CA LEU A 257 23.42 6.76 -29.70
C LEU A 257 23.83 7.46 -28.40
N ILE A 258 25.04 8.00 -28.34
CA ILE A 258 25.59 8.70 -27.17
C ILE A 258 26.27 10.01 -27.58
N HIS A 259 26.25 11.02 -26.70
CA HIS A 259 27.04 12.23 -26.87
C HIS A 259 28.43 12.06 -26.24
N ARG A 260 29.43 12.82 -26.73
CA ARG A 260 30.80 12.79 -26.18
C ARG A 260 30.84 13.03 -24.66
N ASP A 261 29.99 13.92 -24.17
CA ASP A 261 29.92 14.27 -22.74
C ASP A 261 29.39 13.13 -21.85
N ASP A 262 28.62 12.20 -22.42
CA ASP A 262 27.99 11.09 -21.69
C ASP A 262 28.90 9.85 -21.59
N ILE A 263 30.06 9.87 -22.27
CA ILE A 263 30.98 8.73 -22.36
C ILE A 263 31.45 8.21 -21.00
N PRO A 264 31.85 9.04 -20.01
CA PRO A 264 32.29 8.51 -18.71
C PRO A 264 31.19 7.71 -17.99
N GLY A 265 29.92 8.10 -18.17
CA GLY A 265 28.77 7.34 -17.67
C GLY A 265 28.59 6.03 -18.42
N ARG A 266 28.78 6.05 -19.75
CA ARG A 266 28.65 4.88 -20.62
C ARG A 266 29.76 3.84 -20.40
N VAL A 267 30.99 4.26 -20.18
CA VAL A 267 32.12 3.38 -19.81
C VAL A 267 31.78 2.57 -18.55
N LYS A 268 31.21 3.20 -17.51
CA LYS A 268 30.78 2.49 -16.28
C LYS A 268 29.74 1.40 -16.56
N PHE A 269 28.85 1.63 -17.53
CA PHE A 269 27.88 0.62 -17.96
C PHE A 269 28.58 -0.57 -18.62
N TYR A 270 29.53 -0.32 -19.53
CA TYR A 270 30.30 -1.36 -20.19
C TYR A 270 31.19 -2.15 -19.22
N VAL A 271 31.81 -1.47 -18.25
CA VAL A 271 32.56 -2.13 -17.18
C VAL A 271 31.66 -3.07 -16.37
N ALA A 272 30.46 -2.60 -15.99
CA ALA A 272 29.49 -3.42 -15.25
C ALA A 272 28.90 -4.57 -16.10
N LYS A 273 28.83 -4.40 -17.43
CA LYS A 273 28.42 -5.45 -18.38
C LYS A 273 29.51 -6.51 -18.48
N HIS A 274 30.75 -6.11 -18.78
CA HIS A 274 31.88 -7.03 -18.90
C HIS A 274 32.13 -7.83 -17.60
N ASN A 275 32.06 -7.19 -16.42
CA ASN A 275 32.16 -7.93 -15.15
C ASN A 275 31.03 -8.96 -14.94
N ARG A 276 29.85 -8.73 -15.53
CA ARG A 276 28.73 -9.68 -15.46
C ARG A 276 28.93 -10.86 -16.41
N ASP A 277 29.47 -10.58 -17.59
CA ASP A 277 29.67 -11.57 -18.64
C ASP A 277 30.94 -12.42 -18.38
N TYR A 278 31.95 -11.83 -17.74
CA TYR A 278 33.22 -12.46 -17.39
C TYR A 278 33.50 -12.37 -15.87
N PRO A 279 32.68 -13.01 -15.03
CA PRO A 279 32.81 -12.91 -13.58
C PRO A 279 34.19 -13.36 -13.10
N SER A 280 34.80 -14.37 -13.72
CA SER A 280 36.13 -14.91 -13.38
C SER A 280 37.30 -13.92 -13.54
N VAL A 281 37.11 -12.84 -14.30
CA VAL A 281 38.13 -11.82 -14.52
C VAL A 281 38.08 -10.72 -13.46
N SER A 282 36.90 -10.50 -12.85
CA SER A 282 36.77 -9.59 -11.71
C SER A 282 37.37 -10.24 -10.45
N HIS A 283 38.48 -9.74 -9.92
CA HIS A 283 38.97 -10.24 -8.63
C HIS A 283 38.25 -9.50 -7.48
N GLY A 284 37.62 -10.24 -6.55
CA GLY A 284 37.11 -9.66 -5.30
C GLY A 284 35.60 -9.46 -5.15
N ASP A 285 34.75 -9.96 -6.05
CA ASP A 285 33.28 -9.94 -5.88
C ASP A 285 32.73 -11.31 -5.43
N LEU A 286 31.53 -11.34 -4.84
CA LEU A 286 30.84 -12.53 -4.30
C LEU A 286 30.68 -13.67 -5.33
N ARG A 287 30.82 -13.35 -6.63
CA ARG A 287 30.69 -14.29 -7.76
C ARG A 287 32.03 -14.67 -8.40
N SER A 288 33.12 -14.11 -7.91
CA SER A 288 34.48 -14.41 -8.35
C SER A 288 35.38 -14.58 -7.14
N PRO A 289 35.51 -15.82 -6.65
CA PRO A 289 36.28 -16.08 -5.45
C PRO A 289 37.71 -15.62 -5.65
N LEU A 290 38.20 -14.83 -4.69
CA LEU A 290 39.62 -14.52 -4.60
C LEU A 290 40.41 -15.84 -4.48
N SER A 291 41.57 -15.91 -5.13
CA SER A 291 42.45 -17.07 -5.05
C SER A 291 42.77 -17.41 -3.58
N LEU A 292 42.94 -18.70 -3.28
CA LEU A 292 43.37 -19.16 -1.97
C LEU A 292 44.77 -18.65 -1.61
N ASP A 293 45.59 -18.38 -2.63
CA ASP A 293 46.93 -17.83 -2.48
C ASP A 293 46.92 -16.30 -2.25
N ALA A 294 45.77 -15.64 -2.35
CA ALA A 294 45.68 -14.21 -2.08
C ALA A 294 45.81 -13.93 -0.57
N PRO A 295 46.53 -12.87 -0.17
CA PRO A 295 46.63 -12.49 1.23
C PRO A 295 45.26 -12.10 1.79
N ILE A 296 45.01 -12.44 3.04
CA ILE A 296 43.73 -12.17 3.70
C ILE A 296 43.56 -10.68 4.06
N PHE A 297 44.67 -9.98 4.25
CA PHE A 297 44.76 -8.54 4.51
C PHE A 297 45.83 -7.93 3.59
N GLU A 298 45.65 -6.68 3.13
CA GLU A 298 46.55 -6.03 2.15
C GLU A 298 48.02 -5.98 2.62
N ASP A 299 48.27 -5.89 3.93
CA ASP A 299 49.61 -5.79 4.51
C ASP A 299 50.10 -7.10 5.17
N GLY A 300 49.37 -8.21 4.98
CA GLY A 300 49.64 -9.47 5.67
C GLY A 300 50.21 -10.56 4.75
N ASN A 301 51.18 -11.33 5.26
CA ASN A 301 51.70 -12.52 4.56
C ASN A 301 50.81 -13.78 4.69
N MET A 302 49.74 -13.70 5.49
CA MET A 302 48.83 -14.84 5.71
C MET A 302 47.89 -14.98 4.51
N THR A 303 47.96 -16.12 3.83
CA THR A 303 47.10 -16.45 2.69
C THR A 303 45.73 -16.89 3.17
N ARG A 304 44.73 -16.83 2.29
CA ARG A 304 43.39 -17.35 2.62
C ARG A 304 43.37 -18.86 2.78
N ALA A 305 44.26 -19.58 2.08
CA ALA A 305 44.47 -21.02 2.26
C ALA A 305 44.77 -21.37 3.73
N ASP A 306 45.57 -20.52 4.41
CA ASP A 306 45.96 -20.72 5.81
C ASP A 306 44.78 -20.65 6.79
N THR A 307 43.64 -20.10 6.37
CA THR A 307 42.42 -19.99 7.20
C THR A 307 41.43 -21.14 7.03
N ILE A 308 41.71 -22.09 6.14
CA ILE A 308 40.84 -23.25 5.89
C ILE A 308 41.18 -24.36 6.88
N VAL A 309 40.33 -24.52 7.91
CA VAL A 309 40.58 -25.43 9.05
C VAL A 309 40.07 -26.86 8.81
N ARG A 310 39.34 -27.12 7.71
CA ARG A 310 38.86 -28.46 7.33
C ARG A 310 39.14 -28.72 5.86
N GLY A 311 39.55 -29.94 5.53
CA GLY A 311 39.84 -30.31 4.16
C GLY A 311 38.62 -30.10 3.28
N LEU A 312 38.81 -29.67 2.03
CA LEU A 312 37.71 -29.45 1.07
C LEU A 312 36.88 -30.73 0.79
N TRP A 313 37.35 -31.87 1.31
CA TRP A 313 36.83 -33.22 1.10
C TRP A 313 36.45 -33.92 2.42
N ASP A 314 36.49 -33.22 3.56
CA ASP A 314 35.96 -33.68 4.86
C ASP A 314 34.47 -33.31 5.01
#